data_AF-A0A1W6AH45-F1
#
_entry.id   AF-A0A1W6AH45-F1
#
_cell.length_a   1.000
_cell.length_b   1.000
_cell.length_c   1.000
_cell.angle_alpha   90.00
_cell.angle_beta   90.00
_cell.angle_gamma   90.00
#
_symmetry.space_group_name_H-M   'P 1'
#
loop_
_entity.id
_entity.type
_entity.pdbx_description
1 polymer ?
#
loop_
_entity_poly.entity_id
_entity_poly.type
_entity_poly.pdbx_seq_one_letter_code
_entity_poly.pdbx_strand_id
1 'polypeptide(L)'
;MPKSNPLRLSIGNFQFFSDNTLFELKQNLSTIGQQLQKVEKELSQKAIDPSATTEDIQTLQQSKKDLKMRFDVIKEQHDSMEVEQRAKFAANQGINSIQDPKQQIVQAKAELIRATMRKQSVPTDVRQALGDNDTTGGNKFLPKTVSTDILVEPTVKNPLRNRSTITQITNLEIPKLNFTLDDDDFISDTETAKELKATGDVVSFGRHKFKVFAGISETVLNGSEANLVSYVENALQSGVAAKEKKVAFTITPKAGEDHMSFYKSGVKEVSGESKYKAIKAAIADLHEDYRENAVIYMRYIDYSDIIEVLANGNATLYAAQPEQVLGKPVEFCDSAVDPVIGDFTYSHFNYDLNALYDRDKDVKTGIEQFVVTAWLDHQIKLKSAFRIAKVTKP
;
A
#
# COMPACT_ATOMS: atom_id res chain seq x y z
N MET A 1 66.91 -11.44 22.52
CA MET A 1 66.59 -10.13 21.88
C MET A 1 67.60 -9.91 20.75
N PRO A 2 67.32 -9.14 19.68
CA PRO A 2 66.15 -9.13 18.79
C PRO A 2 66.55 -8.96 17.27
N LYS A 3 65.55 -9.07 16.38
CA LYS A 3 65.41 -8.46 15.02
C LYS A 3 66.46 -8.77 13.91
N SER A 4 66.01 -9.35 12.80
CA SER A 4 65.48 -8.59 11.67
C SER A 4 65.12 -9.51 10.49
N ASN A 5 63.99 -9.20 9.87
CA ASN A 5 63.34 -9.92 8.78
C ASN A 5 63.77 -9.26 7.46
N PRO A 6 64.34 -9.97 6.46
CA PRO A 6 64.33 -9.49 5.09
C PRO A 6 63.17 -10.14 4.32
N LEU A 7 62.30 -9.28 3.83
CA LEU A 7 61.15 -9.55 2.97
C LEU A 7 61.49 -10.57 1.87
N ARG A 8 60.81 -11.73 1.85
CA ARG A 8 60.66 -12.51 0.62
C ARG A 8 59.59 -11.82 -0.22
N LEU A 9 60.04 -11.06 -1.22
CA LEU A 9 59.21 -10.63 -2.34
C LEU A 9 58.48 -11.85 -2.92
N SER A 10 57.15 -11.79 -2.84
CA SER A 10 56.25 -12.59 -3.65
C SER A 10 56.67 -12.45 -5.11
N ILE A 11 57.05 -13.56 -5.76
CA ILE A 11 57.11 -13.63 -7.22
C ILE A 11 55.65 -13.65 -7.68
N GLY A 12 55.06 -12.46 -7.68
CA GLY A 12 53.75 -12.19 -8.25
C GLY A 12 53.85 -12.20 -9.77
N ASN A 13 52.76 -12.67 -10.39
CA ASN A 13 52.33 -12.40 -11.76
C ASN A 13 53.44 -11.95 -12.72
N PHE A 14 54.06 -12.92 -13.40
CA PHE A 14 54.65 -12.64 -14.71
C PHE A 14 53.51 -12.33 -15.68
N GLN A 15 53.15 -11.05 -15.69
CA GLN A 15 52.34 -10.42 -16.70
C GLN A 15 53.19 -10.40 -17.98
N PHE A 16 53.04 -11.45 -18.82
CA PHE A 16 53.64 -11.47 -20.13
C PHE A 16 52.97 -10.38 -20.98
N PHE A 17 53.68 -9.27 -21.17
CA PHE A 17 53.32 -8.23 -22.12
C PHE A 17 53.50 -8.79 -23.54
N SER A 18 52.46 -9.42 -24.07
CA SER A 18 52.24 -9.48 -25.52
C SER A 18 50.80 -9.04 -25.78
N ASP A 19 50.64 -7.89 -26.44
CA ASP A 19 49.34 -7.34 -26.86
C ASP A 19 48.66 -8.16 -27.97
N ASN A 20 49.17 -9.37 -28.26
CA ASN A 20 48.67 -10.22 -29.33
C ASN A 20 47.46 -11.01 -28.84
N THR A 21 46.36 -10.91 -29.58
CA THR A 21 45.13 -11.66 -29.34
C THR A 21 45.32 -13.16 -29.64
N LEU A 22 44.48 -14.02 -29.04
CA LEU A 22 44.49 -15.48 -29.31
C LEU A 22 44.39 -15.78 -30.82
N PHE A 23 43.64 -14.95 -31.55
CA PHE A 23 43.50 -15.03 -33.00
C PHE A 23 44.82 -14.77 -33.73
N GLU A 24 45.57 -13.74 -33.32
CA GLU A 24 46.87 -13.41 -33.90
C GLU A 24 47.93 -14.48 -33.59
N LEU A 25 47.92 -15.08 -32.40
CA LEU A 25 48.80 -16.19 -32.06
C LEU A 25 48.51 -17.44 -32.90
N LYS A 26 47.24 -17.75 -33.14
CA LYS A 26 46.83 -18.84 -34.04
C LYS A 26 47.24 -18.58 -35.49
N GLN A 27 47.11 -17.34 -35.95
CA GLN A 27 47.56 -16.92 -37.28
C GLN A 27 49.10 -17.04 -37.40
N ASN A 28 49.84 -16.63 -36.37
CA ASN A 28 51.29 -16.73 -36.33
C ASN A 28 51.77 -18.20 -36.28
N LEU A 29 51.10 -19.06 -35.50
CA LEU A 29 51.38 -20.52 -35.50
C LEU A 29 51.20 -21.15 -36.87
N SER A 30 50.11 -20.81 -37.57
CA SER A 30 49.85 -21.31 -38.92
C SER A 30 50.93 -20.84 -39.91
N THR A 31 51.29 -19.56 -39.85
CA THR A 31 52.28 -18.95 -40.75
C THR A 31 53.67 -19.54 -40.53
N ILE A 32 54.11 -19.68 -39.27
CA ILE A 32 55.41 -20.27 -38.93
C ILE A 32 55.43 -21.76 -39.24
N GLY A 33 54.33 -22.48 -39.01
CA GLY A 33 54.21 -23.90 -39.38
C GLY A 33 54.35 -24.12 -40.89
N GLN A 34 53.74 -23.26 -41.71
CA GLN A 34 53.89 -23.30 -43.17
C GLN A 34 55.34 -22.99 -43.61
N GLN A 35 55.99 -22.01 -42.98
CA GLN A 35 57.39 -21.68 -43.26
C GLN A 35 58.33 -22.83 -42.86
N LEU A 36 58.12 -23.46 -41.70
CA LEU A 36 58.88 -24.61 -41.26
C LEU A 36 58.72 -25.78 -42.24
N GLN A 37 57.49 -26.07 -42.69
CA GLN A 37 57.24 -27.11 -43.69
C GLN A 37 57.93 -26.81 -45.04
N LYS A 38 58.01 -25.53 -45.44
CA LYS A 38 58.72 -25.11 -46.65
C LYS A 38 60.23 -25.32 -46.51
N VAL A 39 60.82 -24.87 -45.41
CA VAL A 39 62.26 -25.05 -45.11
C VAL A 39 62.62 -26.53 -44.97
N GLU A 40 61.75 -27.37 -44.41
CA GLU A 40 61.97 -28.82 -44.36
C GLU A 40 61.95 -29.48 -45.74
N LYS A 41 61.07 -29.04 -46.63
CA LYS A 41 61.04 -29.50 -48.03
C LYS A 41 62.26 -29.04 -48.81
N GLU A 42 62.71 -27.80 -48.62
CA GLU A 42 63.92 -27.27 -49.26
C GLU A 42 65.18 -27.97 -48.73
N LEU A 43 65.24 -28.26 -47.44
CA LEU A 43 66.33 -29.01 -46.83
C LEU A 43 66.36 -30.45 -47.33
N SER A 44 65.22 -31.13 -47.46
CA SER A 44 65.18 -32.50 -47.99
C SER A 44 65.55 -32.56 -49.47
N GLN A 45 65.18 -31.54 -50.27
CA GLN A 45 65.59 -31.42 -51.67
C GLN A 45 67.08 -31.12 -51.83
N LYS A 46 67.64 -30.18 -51.06
CA LYS A 46 69.08 -29.86 -51.11
C LYS A 46 69.96 -30.95 -50.50
N ALA A 47 69.43 -31.76 -49.56
CA ALA A 47 70.17 -32.88 -48.98
C ALA A 47 70.37 -34.06 -49.96
N ILE A 48 69.59 -34.14 -51.03
CA ILE A 48 69.69 -35.17 -52.07
C ILE A 48 70.30 -34.63 -53.38
N ASP A 49 70.61 -33.33 -53.45
CA ASP A 49 71.22 -32.67 -54.60
C ASP A 49 72.77 -32.69 -54.49
N PRO A 50 73.49 -33.39 -55.39
CA PRO A 50 74.95 -33.49 -55.36
C PRO A 50 75.67 -32.16 -55.65
N SER A 51 74.97 -31.12 -56.12
CA SER A 51 75.52 -29.81 -56.45
C SER A 51 75.35 -28.75 -55.35
N ALA A 52 74.63 -29.09 -54.26
CA ALA A 52 74.42 -28.19 -53.14
C ALA A 52 75.67 -28.01 -52.28
N THR A 53 75.97 -26.78 -51.88
CA THR A 53 77.09 -26.48 -50.98
C THR A 53 76.76 -26.91 -49.55
N THR A 54 77.77 -27.35 -48.80
CA THR A 54 77.64 -27.70 -47.38
C THR A 54 77.18 -26.51 -46.51
N GLU A 55 77.51 -25.28 -46.93
CA GLU A 55 77.10 -24.04 -46.28
C GLU A 55 75.58 -23.76 -46.41
N ASP A 56 74.98 -24.09 -47.56
CA ASP A 56 73.54 -23.95 -47.78
C ASP A 56 72.73 -24.89 -46.88
N ILE A 57 73.21 -26.12 -46.71
CA ILE A 57 72.58 -27.12 -45.84
C ILE A 57 72.66 -26.68 -44.37
N GLN A 58 73.78 -26.12 -43.93
CA GLN A 58 73.94 -25.61 -42.57
C GLN A 58 73.03 -24.40 -42.29
N THR A 59 72.86 -23.51 -43.27
CA THR A 59 72.00 -22.34 -43.13
C THR A 59 70.52 -22.74 -43.05
N LEU A 60 70.09 -23.73 -43.85
CA LEU A 60 68.73 -24.29 -43.76
C LEU A 60 68.50 -25.07 -42.45
N GLN A 61 69.51 -25.79 -41.95
CA GLN A 61 69.43 -26.45 -40.64
C GLN A 61 69.29 -25.44 -39.50
N GLN A 62 70.03 -24.32 -39.55
CA GLN A 62 69.94 -23.27 -38.56
C GLN A 62 68.59 -22.54 -38.62
N SER A 63 68.09 -22.27 -39.83
CA SER A 63 66.76 -21.68 -40.05
C SER A 63 65.64 -22.59 -39.53
N LYS A 64 65.72 -23.91 -39.77
CA LYS A 64 64.80 -24.90 -39.20
C LYS A 64 64.80 -24.86 -37.67
N LYS A 65 65.98 -24.77 -37.06
CA LYS A 65 66.11 -24.72 -35.59
C LYS A 65 65.50 -23.44 -35.01
N ASP A 66 65.73 -22.29 -35.64
CA ASP A 66 65.15 -21.01 -35.23
C ASP A 66 63.62 -21.00 -35.36
N LEU A 67 63.09 -21.44 -36.50
CA LEU A 67 61.64 -21.53 -36.74
C LEU A 67 60.97 -22.51 -35.77
N LYS A 68 61.62 -23.62 -35.43
CA LYS A 68 61.12 -24.57 -34.44
C LYS A 68 61.07 -23.95 -33.05
N MET A 69 62.12 -23.25 -32.62
CA MET A 69 62.12 -22.55 -31.33
C MET A 69 61.01 -21.49 -31.25
N ARG A 70 60.81 -20.71 -32.32
CA ARG A 70 59.71 -19.73 -32.39
C ARG A 70 58.33 -20.39 -32.35
N PHE A 71 58.16 -21.52 -33.04
CA PHE A 71 56.92 -22.28 -33.02
C PHE A 71 56.61 -22.83 -31.62
N ASP A 72 57.61 -23.42 -30.95
CA ASP A 72 57.44 -23.99 -29.61
C ASP A 72 57.07 -22.89 -28.58
N VAL A 73 57.72 -21.72 -28.64
CA VAL A 73 57.40 -20.57 -27.77
C VAL A 73 55.98 -20.04 -28.00
N ILE A 74 55.56 -19.87 -29.25
CA ILE A 74 54.21 -19.35 -29.54
C ILE A 74 53.14 -20.39 -29.20
N LYS A 75 53.44 -21.69 -29.34
CA LYS A 75 52.54 -22.76 -28.93
C LYS A 75 52.32 -22.76 -27.41
N GLU A 76 53.38 -22.59 -26.62
CA GLU A 76 53.27 -22.50 -25.17
C GLU A 76 52.45 -21.27 -24.73
N GLN A 77 52.64 -20.14 -25.42
CA GLN A 77 51.84 -18.93 -25.20
C GLN A 77 50.36 -19.12 -25.60
N HIS A 78 50.08 -19.81 -26.70
CA HIS A 78 48.71 -20.13 -27.12
C HIS A 78 48.02 -21.06 -26.13
N ASP A 79 48.69 -22.14 -25.73
CA ASP A 79 48.12 -23.17 -24.84
C ASP A 79 47.87 -22.60 -23.43
N SER A 80 48.76 -21.75 -22.92
CA SER A 80 48.54 -21.02 -21.66
C SER A 80 47.37 -20.04 -21.74
N MET A 81 47.26 -19.27 -22.84
CA MET A 81 46.11 -18.37 -23.05
C MET A 81 44.79 -19.11 -23.25
N GLU A 82 44.77 -20.26 -23.93
CA GLU A 82 43.57 -21.09 -24.03
C GLU A 82 43.16 -21.64 -22.66
N VAL A 83 44.11 -22.10 -21.84
CA VAL A 83 43.81 -22.58 -20.49
C VAL A 83 43.27 -21.45 -19.61
N GLU A 84 43.86 -20.26 -19.69
CA GLU A 84 43.37 -19.08 -18.96
C GLU A 84 42.00 -18.60 -19.46
N GLN A 85 41.78 -18.55 -20.76
CA GLN A 85 40.46 -18.20 -21.31
C GLN A 85 39.44 -19.26 -20.93
N ARG A 86 39.76 -20.55 -21.06
CA ARG A 86 38.87 -21.66 -20.67
C ARG A 86 38.54 -21.63 -19.18
N ALA A 87 39.50 -21.28 -18.32
CA ALA A 87 39.28 -21.09 -16.89
C ALA A 87 38.40 -19.86 -16.60
N LYS A 88 38.62 -18.74 -17.31
CA LYS A 88 37.77 -17.52 -17.23
C LYS A 88 36.36 -17.77 -17.77
N PHE A 89 36.20 -18.59 -18.82
CA PHE A 89 34.91 -19.02 -19.33
C PHE A 89 34.21 -20.00 -18.38
N ALA A 90 34.94 -20.91 -17.71
CA ALA A 90 34.40 -21.81 -16.70
C ALA A 90 33.94 -21.06 -15.43
N ALA A 91 34.65 -20.00 -15.04
CA ALA A 91 34.26 -19.14 -13.92
C ALA A 91 33.05 -18.23 -14.23
N ASN A 92 32.75 -18.00 -15.51
CA ASN A 92 31.62 -17.19 -15.99
C ASN A 92 30.43 -18.02 -16.51
N GLN A 93 30.34 -19.34 -16.21
CA GLN A 93 29.17 -20.15 -16.59
C GLN A 93 28.00 -19.98 -15.60
N GLY A 94 27.30 -18.84 -15.71
CA GLY A 94 25.89 -18.77 -15.35
C GLY A 94 25.02 -19.41 -16.44
N ILE A 95 23.95 -20.10 -16.03
CA ILE A 95 22.72 -20.62 -16.70
C ILE A 95 22.83 -21.29 -18.10
N ASN A 96 23.77 -20.89 -18.95
CA ASN A 96 23.90 -21.28 -20.35
C ASN A 96 24.61 -22.63 -20.60
N SER A 97 25.06 -23.33 -19.55
CA SER A 97 25.80 -24.60 -19.70
C SER A 97 24.96 -25.86 -19.56
N ILE A 98 23.64 -25.75 -19.37
CA ILE A 98 22.76 -26.91 -19.17
C ILE A 98 22.06 -27.22 -20.49
N GLN A 99 22.36 -28.36 -21.13
CA GLN A 99 21.76 -28.77 -22.41
C GLN A 99 20.28 -29.22 -22.30
N ASP A 100 19.74 -29.35 -21.09
CA ASP A 100 18.39 -29.89 -20.85
C ASP A 100 17.37 -28.78 -20.49
N PRO A 101 16.39 -28.46 -21.36
CA PRO A 101 15.44 -27.35 -21.17
C PRO A 101 14.64 -27.43 -19.86
N LYS A 102 14.37 -28.63 -19.34
CA LYS A 102 13.64 -28.81 -18.09
C LYS A 102 14.47 -28.42 -16.86
N GLN A 103 15.77 -28.69 -16.88
CA GLN A 103 16.66 -28.35 -15.78
C GLN A 103 17.00 -26.85 -15.75
N GLN A 104 17.08 -26.20 -16.92
CA GLN A 104 17.17 -24.74 -17.02
C GLN A 104 15.97 -24.06 -16.35
N ILE A 105 14.74 -24.53 -16.63
CA ILE A 105 13.52 -23.99 -16.01
C ILE A 105 13.50 -24.18 -14.49
N VAL A 106 14.00 -25.32 -13.98
CA VAL A 106 14.04 -25.59 -12.53
C VAL A 106 15.07 -24.68 -11.82
N GLN A 107 16.25 -24.49 -12.42
CA GLN A 107 17.26 -23.56 -11.90
C GLN A 107 16.79 -22.11 -11.98
N ALA A 108 16.19 -21.71 -13.10
CA ALA A 108 15.58 -20.38 -13.27
C ALA A 108 14.46 -20.13 -12.23
N LYS A 109 13.63 -21.13 -11.93
CA LYS A 109 12.64 -21.06 -10.85
C LYS A 109 13.28 -20.96 -9.46
N ALA A 110 14.35 -21.72 -9.20
CA ALA A 110 15.05 -21.66 -7.92
C ALA A 110 15.75 -20.30 -7.72
N GLU A 111 16.28 -19.72 -8.78
CA GLU A 111 16.94 -18.41 -8.78
C GLU A 111 15.93 -17.27 -8.68
N LEU A 112 14.77 -17.39 -9.34
CA LEU A 112 13.61 -16.53 -9.13
C LEU A 112 13.19 -16.53 -7.65
N ILE A 113 12.99 -17.72 -7.05
CA ILE A 113 12.62 -17.85 -5.64
C ILE A 113 13.68 -17.23 -4.72
N ARG A 114 14.97 -17.45 -4.98
CA ARG A 114 16.07 -16.85 -4.20
C ARG A 114 16.13 -15.34 -4.35
N ALA A 115 15.92 -14.80 -5.56
CA ALA A 115 15.91 -13.36 -5.83
C ALA A 115 14.69 -12.68 -5.17
N THR A 116 13.51 -13.30 -5.23
CA THR A 116 12.30 -12.84 -4.55
C THR A 116 12.47 -12.87 -3.03
N MET A 117 13.06 -13.92 -2.47
CA MET A 117 13.37 -14.01 -1.02
C MET A 117 14.40 -12.97 -0.56
N ARG A 118 15.26 -12.50 -1.47
CA ARG A 118 16.32 -11.50 -1.18
C ARG A 118 15.92 -10.06 -1.52
N LYS A 119 14.70 -9.81 -2.02
CA LYS A 119 14.23 -8.49 -2.50
C LYS A 119 15.17 -7.86 -3.56
N GLN A 120 15.76 -8.68 -4.43
CA GLN A 120 16.63 -8.21 -5.53
C GLN A 120 15.89 -8.33 -6.86
N SER A 121 16.20 -7.44 -7.83
CA SER A 121 15.57 -7.51 -9.17
C SER A 121 15.99 -8.79 -9.88
N VAL A 122 15.02 -9.50 -10.44
CA VAL A 122 15.26 -10.75 -11.18
C VAL A 122 16.08 -10.45 -12.45
N PRO A 123 17.22 -11.13 -12.68
CA PRO A 123 18.03 -10.93 -13.89
C PRO A 123 17.23 -11.22 -15.17
N THR A 124 17.51 -10.46 -16.22
CA THR A 124 16.85 -10.55 -17.55
C THR A 124 16.89 -11.96 -18.13
N ASP A 125 17.97 -12.68 -17.89
CA ASP A 125 18.24 -14.01 -18.44
C ASP A 125 17.31 -15.07 -17.83
N VAL A 126 16.89 -14.87 -16.57
CA VAL A 126 15.91 -15.71 -15.87
C VAL A 126 14.50 -15.47 -16.41
N ARG A 127 14.15 -14.22 -16.78
CA ARG A 127 12.86 -13.89 -17.42
C ARG A 127 12.76 -14.49 -18.82
N GLN A 128 13.83 -14.41 -19.61
CA GLN A 128 13.88 -14.97 -20.96
C GLN A 128 13.79 -16.51 -20.95
N ALA A 129 14.50 -17.18 -20.02
CA ALA A 129 14.41 -18.64 -19.84
C ALA A 129 13.01 -19.12 -19.39
N LEU A 130 12.23 -18.25 -18.73
CA LEU A 130 10.85 -18.52 -18.31
C LEU A 130 9.81 -18.16 -19.38
N GLY A 131 10.23 -17.72 -20.57
CA GLY A 131 9.38 -17.52 -21.74
C GLY A 131 8.94 -16.08 -22.00
N ASP A 132 9.58 -15.09 -21.38
CA ASP A 132 9.33 -13.65 -21.61
C ASP A 132 10.27 -13.13 -22.71
N ASN A 133 9.95 -13.44 -23.97
CA ASN A 133 10.70 -12.97 -25.14
C ASN A 133 9.93 -11.84 -25.84
N ASP A 134 10.53 -10.64 -25.88
CA ASP A 134 10.00 -9.42 -26.49
C ASP A 134 9.65 -9.52 -27.99
N THR A 135 10.05 -10.60 -28.67
CA THR A 135 9.98 -10.72 -30.13
C THR A 135 8.78 -11.48 -30.69
N THR A 136 7.96 -12.18 -29.88
CA THR A 136 6.89 -13.05 -30.43
C THR A 136 5.49 -12.85 -29.86
N GLY A 137 5.20 -11.77 -29.12
CA GLY A 137 3.81 -11.45 -28.73
C GLY A 137 3.09 -12.62 -28.02
N GLY A 138 3.82 -13.34 -27.17
CA GLY A 138 3.39 -14.57 -26.52
C GLY A 138 2.34 -14.32 -25.44
N ASN A 139 1.08 -14.46 -25.83
CA ASN A 139 -0.16 -14.38 -25.04
C ASN A 139 -0.29 -15.35 -23.84
N LYS A 140 0.65 -15.35 -22.89
CA LYS A 140 0.47 -16.01 -21.59
C LYS A 140 0.80 -15.13 -20.36
N PHE A 141 1.39 -13.97 -20.59
CA PHE A 141 1.68 -12.95 -19.59
C PHE A 141 1.24 -11.54 -20.03
N LEU A 142 0.25 -11.43 -20.92
CA LEU A 142 -0.30 -10.10 -21.21
C LEU A 142 -0.78 -9.47 -19.89
N PRO A 143 -0.26 -8.30 -19.51
CA PRO A 143 -0.90 -7.49 -18.50
C PRO A 143 -2.32 -7.28 -19.01
N LYS A 144 -3.33 -7.81 -18.31
CA LYS A 144 -4.67 -7.25 -18.49
C LYS A 144 -4.47 -5.77 -18.22
N THR A 145 -4.78 -4.93 -19.20
CA THR A 145 -4.96 -3.49 -18.98
C THR A 145 -6.10 -3.37 -17.99
N VAL A 146 -5.76 -3.44 -16.70
CA VAL A 146 -6.64 -3.05 -15.61
C VAL A 146 -6.94 -1.60 -15.88
N SER A 147 -8.21 -1.29 -16.13
CA SER A 147 -8.66 0.09 -16.30
C SER A 147 -8.07 0.94 -15.18
N THR A 148 -7.58 2.12 -15.50
CA THR A 148 -7.15 3.10 -14.49
C THR A 148 -8.31 3.54 -13.59
N ASP A 149 -9.55 3.31 -14.04
CA ASP A 149 -10.76 3.52 -13.27
C ASP A 149 -10.95 2.35 -12.30
N ILE A 150 -10.45 2.55 -11.08
CA ILE A 150 -10.75 1.67 -9.95
C ILE A 150 -12.25 1.82 -9.66
N LEU A 151 -13.02 0.75 -9.81
CA LEU A 151 -14.40 0.69 -9.35
C LEU A 151 -14.38 0.62 -7.81
N VAL A 152 -14.77 1.71 -7.16
CA VAL A 152 -14.81 1.85 -5.70
C VAL A 152 -16.26 1.86 -5.23
N GLU A 153 -16.54 1.23 -4.09
CA GLU A 153 -17.82 1.40 -3.41
C GLU A 153 -18.04 2.88 -3.07
N PRO A 154 -19.29 3.41 -3.13
CA PRO A 154 -19.54 4.80 -2.78
C PRO A 154 -19.06 5.10 -1.36
N THR A 155 -18.28 6.17 -1.23
CA THR A 155 -17.67 6.56 0.04
C THR A 155 -18.75 6.96 1.04
N VAL A 156 -18.62 6.46 2.27
CA VAL A 156 -19.56 6.73 3.34
C VAL A 156 -19.30 8.13 3.88
N LYS A 157 -20.27 9.04 3.70
CA LYS A 157 -20.23 10.37 4.32
C LYS A 157 -20.90 10.35 5.69
N ASN A 158 -20.34 11.07 6.67
CA ASN A 158 -20.97 11.26 7.98
C ASN A 158 -21.62 12.66 8.04
N PRO A 159 -22.96 12.77 7.98
CA PRO A 159 -23.65 14.06 8.03
C PRO A 159 -23.47 14.76 9.38
N LEU A 160 -23.20 14.03 10.47
CA LEU A 160 -22.95 14.61 11.78
C LEU A 160 -21.76 15.57 11.79
N ARG A 161 -20.75 15.34 10.94
CA ARG A 161 -19.55 16.21 10.89
C ARG A 161 -19.85 17.66 10.49
N ASN A 162 -20.98 17.92 9.84
CA ASN A 162 -21.35 19.26 9.41
C ASN A 162 -21.93 20.10 10.57
N ARG A 163 -22.45 19.45 11.62
CA ARG A 163 -23.22 20.09 12.69
C ARG A 163 -22.70 19.79 14.10
N SER A 164 -21.98 18.68 14.27
CA SER A 164 -21.32 18.32 15.52
C SER A 164 -19.95 18.98 15.66
N THR A 165 -19.54 19.24 16.89
CA THR A 165 -18.18 19.72 17.18
C THR A 165 -17.20 18.55 17.00
N ILE A 166 -16.09 18.78 16.30
CA ILE A 166 -15.00 17.82 16.17
C ILE A 166 -13.70 18.46 16.65
N THR A 167 -13.03 17.82 17.61
CA THR A 167 -11.70 18.23 18.07
C THR A 167 -10.72 17.08 18.01
N GLN A 168 -9.43 17.43 18.06
CA GLN A 168 -8.33 16.49 18.20
C GLN A 168 -7.42 16.95 19.34
N ILE A 169 -7.91 16.82 20.58
CA ILE A 169 -7.20 17.27 21.78
C ILE A 169 -6.98 16.08 22.70
N THR A 170 -5.72 15.88 23.08
CA THR A 170 -5.34 14.80 23.99
C THR A 170 -5.79 15.08 25.41
N ASN A 171 -6.41 14.11 26.09
CA ASN A 171 -6.97 14.26 27.45
C ASN A 171 -7.90 15.47 27.59
N LEU A 172 -8.78 15.69 26.62
CA LEU A 172 -9.73 16.79 26.68
C LEU A 172 -10.71 16.62 27.85
N GLU A 173 -10.85 17.67 28.63
CA GLU A 173 -11.87 17.84 29.65
C GLU A 173 -12.53 19.20 29.44
N ILE A 174 -13.87 19.22 29.40
CA ILE A 174 -14.64 20.45 29.20
C ILE A 174 -15.33 20.78 30.53
N PRO A 175 -14.97 21.89 31.18
CA PRO A 175 -15.69 22.34 32.36
C PRO A 175 -17.08 22.83 31.96
N LYS A 176 -18.10 22.41 32.71
CA LYS A 176 -19.45 22.97 32.65
C LYS A 176 -19.48 24.18 33.58
N LEU A 177 -19.72 25.36 33.01
CA LEU A 177 -19.91 26.57 33.81
C LEU A 177 -21.38 26.62 34.24
N ASN A 178 -21.62 26.39 35.53
CA ASN A 178 -22.95 26.45 36.12
C ASN A 178 -23.36 27.92 36.31
N PHE A 179 -24.52 28.31 35.79
CA PHE A 179 -25.16 29.59 36.13
C PHE A 179 -26.25 29.28 37.16
N THR A 180 -25.97 29.53 38.43
CA THR A 180 -26.98 29.48 39.50
C THR A 180 -27.53 30.88 39.70
N LEU A 181 -28.83 31.07 39.48
CA LEU A 181 -29.55 32.28 39.85
C LEU A 181 -30.25 32.02 41.19
N ASP A 182 -30.18 33.00 42.09
CA ASP A 182 -30.51 32.88 43.53
C ASP A 182 -32.04 32.83 43.81
N ASP A 183 -32.87 33.01 42.78
CA ASP A 183 -34.34 33.10 42.88
C ASP A 183 -34.99 32.08 41.92
N ASP A 184 -35.26 30.88 42.44
CA ASP A 184 -35.64 29.65 41.69
C ASP A 184 -37.11 29.65 41.16
N ASP A 185 -37.87 30.74 41.32
CA ASP A 185 -39.29 30.82 40.90
C ASP A 185 -39.53 31.49 39.52
N PHE A 186 -38.49 32.03 38.87
CA PHE A 186 -38.67 32.87 37.66
C PHE A 186 -38.18 32.24 36.33
N ILE A 187 -37.55 31.06 36.34
CA ILE A 187 -36.89 30.49 35.15
C ILE A 187 -37.53 29.16 34.70
N SER A 188 -37.96 29.12 33.44
CA SER A 188 -38.60 27.98 32.78
C SER A 188 -37.66 26.80 32.47
N ASP A 189 -36.34 27.00 32.49
CA ASP A 189 -35.34 25.97 32.13
C ASP A 189 -34.95 25.07 33.32
N THR A 190 -35.97 24.47 33.95
CA THR A 190 -35.75 23.55 35.08
C THR A 190 -35.09 22.24 34.66
N GLU A 191 -35.16 21.83 33.38
CA GLU A 191 -34.57 20.57 32.90
C GLU A 191 -33.05 20.69 32.71
N THR A 192 -32.55 21.74 32.03
CA THR A 192 -31.10 21.93 31.88
C THR A 192 -30.44 22.23 33.22
N ALA A 193 -31.08 23.04 34.07
CA ALA A 193 -30.58 23.31 35.41
C ALA A 193 -30.53 22.04 36.29
N LYS A 194 -31.52 21.14 36.19
CA LYS A 194 -31.49 19.83 36.87
C LYS A 194 -30.39 18.92 36.32
N GLU A 195 -30.16 18.91 35.01
CA GLU A 195 -29.10 18.11 34.40
C GLU A 195 -27.70 18.61 34.80
N LEU A 196 -27.50 19.92 34.82
CA LEU A 196 -26.25 20.55 35.27
C LEU A 196 -26.00 20.34 36.77
N LYS A 197 -27.05 20.37 37.61
CA LYS A 197 -26.93 20.02 39.04
C LYS A 197 -26.62 18.53 39.27
N ALA A 198 -27.05 17.64 38.38
CA ALA A 198 -26.92 16.18 38.53
C ALA A 198 -25.66 15.59 37.86
N THR A 199 -25.16 16.20 36.80
CA THR A 199 -23.93 15.77 36.10
C THR A 199 -22.78 16.67 36.55
N GLY A 200 -21.71 16.08 37.10
CA GLY A 200 -20.60 16.82 37.68
C GLY A 200 -19.97 17.87 36.74
N ASP A 201 -19.19 18.76 37.33
CA ASP A 201 -18.69 20.00 36.72
C ASP A 201 -17.81 19.83 35.47
N VAL A 202 -17.47 18.60 35.06
CA VAL A 202 -16.55 18.33 33.95
C VAL A 202 -17.06 17.17 33.08
N VAL A 203 -17.02 17.37 31.75
CA VAL A 203 -17.17 16.30 30.75
C VAL A 203 -15.79 15.85 30.31
N SER A 204 -15.41 14.61 30.62
CA SER A 204 -14.14 14.01 30.21
C SER A 204 -14.30 13.11 28.99
N PHE A 205 -13.29 13.11 28.12
CA PHE A 205 -13.24 12.25 26.94
C PHE A 205 -12.32 11.05 27.17
N GLY A 206 -12.80 9.85 26.86
CA GLY A 206 -12.08 8.58 26.97
C GLY A 206 -11.24 8.22 25.73
N ARG A 207 -10.52 7.09 25.82
CA ARG A 207 -9.66 6.56 24.75
C ARG A 207 -10.20 5.26 24.17
N HIS A 208 -11.14 5.34 23.25
CA HIS A 208 -11.70 4.14 22.62
C HIS A 208 -11.00 3.86 21.28
N LYS A 209 -10.07 2.90 21.33
CA LYS A 209 -9.27 2.50 20.18
C LYS A 209 -10.12 1.76 19.14
N PHE A 210 -10.04 2.20 17.89
CA PHE A 210 -10.60 1.47 16.75
C PHE A 210 -9.59 1.41 15.59
N LYS A 211 -9.83 0.47 14.69
CA LYS A 211 -9.02 0.26 13.49
C LYS A 211 -9.91 0.27 12.25
N VAL A 212 -9.48 0.99 11.23
CA VAL A 212 -10.10 0.99 9.89
C VAL A 212 -9.10 0.35 8.93
N PHE A 213 -9.59 -0.54 8.08
CA PHE A 213 -8.78 -1.29 7.12
C PHE A 213 -9.19 -0.88 5.71
N ALA A 214 -8.23 -0.49 4.89
CA ALA A 214 -8.39 -0.28 3.46
C ALA A 214 -7.54 -1.31 2.72
N GLY A 215 -8.20 -2.26 2.06
CA GLY A 215 -7.54 -3.30 1.27
C GLY A 215 -7.29 -2.84 -0.16
N ILE A 216 -6.06 -3.05 -0.65
CA ILE A 216 -5.68 -2.85 -2.05
C ILE A 216 -5.03 -4.13 -2.57
N SER A 217 -5.42 -4.58 -3.77
CA SER A 217 -4.73 -5.69 -4.42
C SER A 217 -3.35 -5.26 -4.93
N GLU A 218 -2.36 -6.16 -4.87
CA GLU A 218 -0.99 -5.90 -5.34
C GLU A 218 -0.93 -5.46 -6.83
N THR A 219 -1.91 -5.86 -7.64
CA THR A 219 -2.06 -5.40 -9.04
C THR A 219 -2.41 -3.92 -9.16
N VAL A 220 -3.18 -3.38 -8.22
CA VAL A 220 -3.56 -1.96 -8.16
C VAL A 220 -2.47 -1.15 -7.47
N LEU A 221 -1.73 -1.76 -6.53
CA LEU A 221 -0.56 -1.15 -5.89
C LEU A 221 0.55 -0.77 -6.88
N ASN A 222 0.74 -1.59 -7.91
CA ASN A 222 1.69 -1.36 -9.00
C ASN A 222 1.09 -0.53 -10.15
N GLY A 223 -0.13 0.00 -9.99
CA GLY A 223 -0.81 0.87 -10.95
C GLY A 223 -0.39 2.34 -10.82
N SER A 224 -1.20 3.29 -11.31
CA SER A 224 -0.86 4.72 -11.23
C SER A 224 -0.93 5.26 -9.80
N GLU A 225 0.12 6.00 -9.40
CA GLU A 225 0.30 6.50 -8.02
C GLU A 225 -0.83 7.45 -7.58
N ALA A 226 -1.34 8.29 -8.48
CA ALA A 226 -2.35 9.30 -8.16
C ALA A 226 -3.71 8.70 -7.76
N ASN A 227 -4.12 7.61 -8.41
CA ASN A 227 -5.41 6.96 -8.11
C ASN A 227 -5.31 6.15 -6.80
N LEU A 228 -4.12 5.65 -6.47
CA LEU A 228 -3.91 4.87 -5.26
C LEU A 228 -4.01 5.70 -3.98
N VAL A 229 -3.34 6.85 -3.94
CA VAL A 229 -3.37 7.73 -2.76
C VAL A 229 -4.80 8.21 -2.50
N SER A 230 -5.49 8.70 -3.54
CA SER A 230 -6.87 9.14 -3.42
C SER A 230 -7.81 8.01 -2.97
N TYR A 231 -7.62 6.78 -3.47
CA TYR A 231 -8.40 5.62 -3.04
C TYR A 231 -8.20 5.30 -1.55
N VAL A 232 -6.94 5.23 -1.10
CA VAL A 232 -6.62 4.91 0.30
C VAL A 232 -7.18 5.95 1.23
N GLU A 233 -6.96 7.23 0.95
CA GLU A 233 -7.47 8.33 1.78
C GLU A 233 -9.00 8.31 1.86
N ASN A 234 -9.67 8.15 0.73
CA ASN A 234 -11.13 8.08 0.67
C ASN A 234 -11.69 6.86 1.41
N ALA A 235 -11.06 5.69 1.27
CA ALA A 235 -11.48 4.46 1.95
C ALA A 235 -11.30 4.57 3.47
N LEU A 236 -10.17 5.13 3.92
CA LEU A 236 -9.90 5.35 5.34
C LEU A 236 -10.86 6.39 5.94
N GLN A 237 -11.08 7.52 5.25
CA GLN A 237 -12.03 8.55 5.67
C GLN A 237 -13.46 7.99 5.74
N SER A 238 -13.86 7.19 4.75
CA SER A 238 -15.15 6.49 4.72
C SER A 238 -15.32 5.55 5.91
N GLY A 239 -14.28 4.75 6.23
CA GLY A 239 -14.34 3.83 7.37
C GLY A 239 -14.41 4.54 8.72
N VAL A 240 -13.72 5.67 8.89
CA VAL A 240 -13.83 6.51 10.09
C VAL A 240 -15.23 7.10 10.21
N ALA A 241 -15.77 7.67 9.12
CA ALA A 241 -17.12 8.23 9.07
C ALA A 241 -18.21 7.18 9.36
N ALA A 242 -18.05 5.94 8.85
CA ALA A 242 -18.94 4.84 9.16
C ALA A 242 -18.91 4.46 10.64
N LYS A 243 -17.71 4.48 11.27
CA LYS A 243 -17.54 4.18 12.69
C LYS A 243 -18.17 5.25 13.58
N GLU A 244 -17.98 6.53 13.29
CA GLU A 244 -18.62 7.64 14.01
C GLU A 244 -20.15 7.51 14.01
N LYS A 245 -20.75 7.30 12.83
CA LYS A 245 -22.21 7.10 12.71
C LYS A 245 -22.70 5.90 13.52
N LYS A 246 -21.97 4.78 13.43
CA LYS A 246 -22.34 3.56 14.15
C LYS A 246 -22.27 3.75 15.66
N VAL A 247 -21.29 4.49 16.15
CA VAL A 247 -21.16 4.78 17.58
C VAL A 247 -22.25 5.75 18.05
N ALA A 248 -22.56 6.78 17.27
CA ALA A 248 -23.57 7.77 17.62
C ALA A 248 -25.01 7.22 17.66
N PHE A 249 -25.36 6.28 16.77
CA PHE A 249 -26.72 5.76 16.61
C PHE A 249 -26.86 4.27 16.98
N THR A 250 -26.02 3.71 17.86
CA THR A 250 -26.15 2.31 18.27
C THR A 250 -27.17 2.13 19.39
N ILE A 251 -28.09 1.17 19.25
CA ILE A 251 -29.02 0.77 20.33
C ILE A 251 -28.36 -0.17 21.35
N THR A 252 -27.26 -0.82 20.96
CA THR A 252 -26.49 -1.77 21.78
C THR A 252 -25.01 -1.36 21.74
N PRO A 253 -24.64 -0.25 22.40
CA PRO A 253 -23.24 0.12 22.60
C PRO A 253 -22.50 -0.97 23.39
N LYS A 254 -21.17 -0.98 23.29
CA LYS A 254 -20.34 -1.83 24.15
C LYS A 254 -20.36 -1.26 25.57
N ALA A 255 -20.16 -2.12 26.57
CA ALA A 255 -20.08 -1.70 27.96
C ALA A 255 -19.02 -0.58 28.12
N GLY A 256 -19.43 0.57 28.66
CA GLY A 256 -18.57 1.76 28.80
C GLY A 256 -18.54 2.69 27.58
N GLU A 257 -19.33 2.42 26.53
CA GLU A 257 -19.54 3.31 25.37
C GLU A 257 -20.99 3.85 25.32
N ASP A 258 -21.76 3.69 26.40
CA ASP A 258 -23.18 4.05 26.46
C ASP A 258 -23.43 5.55 26.27
N HIS A 259 -22.53 6.37 26.82
CA HIS A 259 -22.58 7.84 26.71
C HIS A 259 -22.38 8.34 25.28
N MET A 260 -21.77 7.53 24.42
CA MET A 260 -21.49 7.88 23.03
C MET A 260 -22.70 7.75 22.11
N SER A 261 -23.74 7.02 22.53
CA SER A 261 -24.93 6.84 21.71
C SER A 261 -26.04 7.78 22.14
N PHE A 262 -26.71 8.44 21.18
CA PHE A 262 -27.91 9.22 21.46
C PHE A 262 -28.99 8.35 22.14
N TYR A 263 -29.12 7.08 21.77
CA TYR A 263 -30.15 6.19 22.29
C TYR A 263 -29.89 5.64 23.70
N LYS A 264 -28.65 5.73 24.21
CA LYS A 264 -28.26 5.16 25.51
C LYS A 264 -27.62 6.16 26.48
N SER A 265 -27.31 7.36 26.02
CA SER A 265 -26.83 8.47 26.85
C SER A 265 -27.89 9.04 27.81
N GLY A 266 -29.15 8.62 27.70
CA GLY A 266 -30.26 9.08 28.55
C GLY A 266 -30.99 10.31 28.01
N VAL A 267 -30.93 10.55 26.70
CA VAL A 267 -31.76 11.56 26.02
C VAL A 267 -33.24 11.18 26.17
N LYS A 268 -34.10 12.19 26.43
CA LYS A 268 -35.54 12.01 26.62
C LYS A 268 -36.20 11.50 25.33
N GLU A 269 -36.97 10.44 25.47
CA GLU A 269 -37.74 9.82 24.38
C GLU A 269 -39.17 10.38 24.37
N VAL A 270 -39.63 10.84 23.21
CA VAL A 270 -40.98 11.37 23.01
C VAL A 270 -41.73 10.44 22.07
N SER A 271 -42.81 9.85 22.58
CA SER A 271 -43.62 8.90 21.82
C SER A 271 -44.77 9.60 21.08
N GLY A 272 -45.11 9.11 19.89
CA GLY A 272 -46.28 9.54 19.13
C GLY A 272 -46.88 8.42 18.29
N GLU A 273 -48.13 8.59 17.87
CA GLU A 273 -48.87 7.58 17.08
C GLU A 273 -48.24 7.27 15.72
N SER A 274 -47.52 8.24 15.14
CA SER A 274 -46.77 8.08 13.89
C SER A 274 -45.42 8.79 14.01
N LYS A 275 -44.44 8.42 13.17
CA LYS A 275 -43.13 9.09 13.17
C LYS A 275 -43.26 10.59 12.97
N TYR A 276 -44.17 11.03 12.11
CA TYR A 276 -44.47 12.44 11.90
C TYR A 276 -44.97 13.15 13.18
N LYS A 277 -45.95 12.56 13.87
CA LYS A 277 -46.49 13.12 15.12
C LYS A 277 -45.45 13.11 16.24
N ALA A 278 -44.66 12.05 16.33
CA ALA A 278 -43.57 11.91 17.30
C ALA A 278 -42.48 12.98 17.08
N ILE A 279 -42.08 13.24 15.82
CA ILE A 279 -41.13 14.30 15.47
C ILE A 279 -41.68 15.67 15.88
N LYS A 280 -42.94 15.98 15.55
CA LYS A 280 -43.56 17.25 15.94
C LYS A 280 -43.63 17.43 17.46
N ALA A 281 -44.00 16.37 18.19
CA ALA A 281 -44.03 16.39 19.65
C ALA A 281 -42.62 16.58 20.23
N ALA A 282 -41.61 15.93 19.65
CA ALA A 282 -40.21 16.09 20.06
C ALA A 282 -39.69 17.52 19.84
N ILE A 283 -40.03 18.16 18.72
CA ILE A 283 -39.70 19.58 18.47
C ILE A 283 -40.41 20.49 19.48
N ALA A 284 -41.67 20.21 19.80
CA ALA A 284 -42.46 21.00 20.73
C ALA A 284 -42.05 20.83 22.21
N ASP A 285 -41.46 19.69 22.58
CA ASP A 285 -40.94 19.43 23.93
C ASP A 285 -39.52 19.99 24.15
N LEU A 286 -38.82 20.38 23.08
CA LEU A 286 -37.49 20.98 23.17
C LEU A 286 -37.57 22.45 23.62
N HIS A 287 -36.69 22.89 24.53
CA HIS A 287 -36.63 24.28 25.00
C HIS A 287 -36.42 25.25 23.83
N GLU A 288 -36.93 26.48 23.94
CA GLU A 288 -36.90 27.46 22.85
C GLU A 288 -35.49 27.76 22.34
N ASP A 289 -34.51 27.87 23.24
CA ASP A 289 -33.10 28.14 22.90
C ASP A 289 -32.49 27.04 22.02
N TYR A 290 -32.78 25.76 22.31
CA TYR A 290 -32.29 24.65 21.50
C TYR A 290 -33.14 24.43 20.25
N ARG A 291 -34.43 24.82 20.30
CA ARG A 291 -35.37 24.65 19.19
C ARG A 291 -34.99 25.49 18.00
N GLU A 292 -34.43 26.69 18.19
CA GLU A 292 -34.05 27.57 17.08
C GLU A 292 -33.08 26.88 16.12
N ASN A 293 -32.00 26.29 16.66
CA ASN A 293 -30.94 25.62 15.91
C ASN A 293 -31.14 24.10 15.72
N ALA A 294 -32.29 23.57 16.11
CA ALA A 294 -32.55 22.13 16.05
C ALA A 294 -32.56 21.59 14.61
N VAL A 295 -31.91 20.44 14.43
CA VAL A 295 -31.87 19.66 13.18
C VAL A 295 -32.45 18.27 13.44
N ILE A 296 -33.08 17.67 12.42
CA ILE A 296 -33.65 16.33 12.48
C ILE A 296 -32.71 15.36 11.76
N TYR A 297 -32.25 14.32 12.45
CA TYR A 297 -31.55 13.19 11.82
C TYR A 297 -32.48 11.99 11.74
N MET A 298 -32.71 11.49 10.53
CA MET A 298 -33.59 10.35 10.29
C MET A 298 -33.19 9.57 9.04
N ARG A 299 -33.77 8.37 8.84
CA ARG A 299 -33.55 7.60 7.61
C ARG A 299 -34.36 8.17 6.46
N TYR A 300 -33.83 8.02 5.24
CA TYR A 300 -34.56 8.44 4.04
C TYR A 300 -35.87 7.66 3.83
N ILE A 301 -35.88 6.37 4.18
CA ILE A 301 -37.09 5.54 4.13
C ILE A 301 -38.19 6.09 5.04
N ASP A 302 -37.83 6.52 6.25
CA ASP A 302 -38.78 7.04 7.23
C ASP A 302 -39.41 8.35 6.76
N TYR A 303 -38.66 9.17 6.01
CA TYR A 303 -39.19 10.39 5.40
C TYR A 303 -40.08 10.08 4.19
N SER A 304 -39.69 9.10 3.37
CA SER A 304 -40.49 8.64 2.24
C SER A 304 -41.86 8.10 2.70
N ASP A 305 -41.88 7.32 3.77
CA ASP A 305 -43.11 6.81 4.41
C ASP A 305 -43.99 7.96 4.92
N ILE A 306 -43.38 9.00 5.52
CA ILE A 306 -44.11 10.19 5.98
C ILE A 306 -44.72 10.95 4.79
N ILE A 307 -43.96 11.16 3.70
CA ILE A 307 -44.51 11.82 2.51
C ILE A 307 -45.64 11.00 1.92
N GLU A 308 -45.49 9.68 1.80
CA GLU A 308 -46.54 8.82 1.22
C GLU A 308 -47.86 8.94 1.99
N VAL A 309 -47.79 8.90 3.32
CA VAL A 309 -48.96 9.08 4.19
C VAL A 309 -49.54 10.49 4.11
N LEU A 310 -48.70 11.54 4.05
CA LEU A 310 -49.16 12.93 3.99
C LEU A 310 -49.68 13.34 2.61
N ALA A 311 -49.10 12.79 1.54
CA ALA A 311 -49.47 13.05 0.17
C ALA A 311 -50.90 12.59 -0.09
N ASN A 312 -51.33 11.47 0.49
CA ASN A 312 -52.69 10.94 0.37
C ASN A 312 -53.22 10.98 -1.08
N GLY A 313 -52.36 10.62 -2.05
CA GLY A 313 -52.65 10.66 -3.49
C GLY A 313 -52.34 11.98 -4.22
N ASN A 314 -51.81 13.00 -3.55
CA ASN A 314 -51.43 14.30 -4.14
C ASN A 314 -49.92 14.39 -4.41
N ALA A 315 -49.54 14.66 -5.66
CA ALA A 315 -48.13 14.66 -6.11
C ALA A 315 -47.30 15.85 -5.58
N THR A 316 -47.92 16.94 -5.10
CA THR A 316 -47.20 18.18 -4.77
C THR A 316 -46.20 18.02 -3.62
N LEU A 317 -46.46 17.12 -2.67
CA LEU A 317 -45.58 16.94 -1.51
C LEU A 317 -44.29 16.16 -1.82
N TYR A 318 -44.22 15.43 -2.94
CA TYR A 318 -42.98 14.75 -3.36
C TYR A 318 -41.93 15.71 -3.90
N ALA A 319 -42.33 16.90 -4.35
CA ALA A 319 -41.43 17.96 -4.82
C ALA A 319 -41.03 18.94 -3.70
N ALA A 320 -41.65 18.85 -2.53
CA ALA A 320 -41.37 19.73 -1.41
C ALA A 320 -40.05 19.37 -0.74
N GLN A 321 -39.32 20.39 -0.30
CA GLN A 321 -38.11 20.18 0.50
C GLN A 321 -38.49 19.58 1.86
N PRO A 322 -37.72 18.62 2.41
CA PRO A 322 -38.00 18.01 3.71
C PRO A 322 -38.22 19.02 4.84
N GLU A 323 -37.50 20.13 4.79
CA GLU A 323 -37.60 21.24 5.75
C GLU A 323 -38.96 21.93 5.71
N GLN A 324 -39.59 22.00 4.54
CA GLN A 324 -40.93 22.57 4.38
C GLN A 324 -42.02 21.66 4.95
N VAL A 325 -41.78 20.34 4.95
CA VAL A 325 -42.74 19.34 5.44
C VAL A 325 -42.66 19.18 6.96
N LEU A 326 -41.43 19.14 7.51
CA LEU A 326 -41.17 18.90 8.93
C LEU A 326 -40.94 20.17 9.76
N GLY A 327 -40.71 21.32 9.11
CA GLY A 327 -40.54 22.62 9.76
C GLY A 327 -39.14 22.90 10.33
N LYS A 328 -38.20 21.96 10.18
CA LYS A 328 -36.79 22.08 10.60
C LYS A 328 -35.86 21.41 9.58
N PRO A 329 -34.59 21.81 9.49
CA PRO A 329 -33.57 21.14 8.67
C PRO A 329 -33.53 19.63 8.91
N VAL A 330 -33.44 18.84 7.83
CA VAL A 330 -33.43 17.37 7.90
C VAL A 330 -32.16 16.85 7.24
N GLU A 331 -31.39 16.07 8.00
CA GLU A 331 -30.19 15.38 7.53
C GLU A 331 -30.45 13.88 7.50
N PHE A 332 -30.26 13.25 6.34
CA PHE A 332 -30.52 11.84 6.17
C PHE A 332 -29.34 10.99 6.63
N CYS A 333 -29.60 10.09 7.57
CA CYS A 333 -28.64 9.13 8.07
C CYS A 333 -29.32 7.77 8.28
N ASP A 334 -28.94 6.77 7.48
CA ASP A 334 -29.53 5.43 7.55
C ASP A 334 -29.31 4.72 8.88
N SER A 335 -28.30 5.16 9.66
CA SER A 335 -28.05 4.63 11.00
C SER A 335 -29.03 5.13 12.06
N ALA A 336 -29.75 6.24 11.80
CA ALA A 336 -30.69 6.85 12.75
C ALA A 336 -32.07 6.17 12.70
N VAL A 337 -32.17 4.95 13.26
CA VAL A 337 -33.38 4.10 13.23
C VAL A 337 -34.62 4.83 13.78
N ASP A 338 -34.45 5.49 14.93
CA ASP A 338 -35.41 6.39 15.53
C ASP A 338 -34.92 7.84 15.31
N PRO A 339 -35.75 8.75 14.77
CA PRO A 339 -35.34 10.11 14.50
C PRO A 339 -34.81 10.81 15.76
N VAL A 340 -33.66 11.46 15.64
CA VAL A 340 -33.05 12.27 16.71
C VAL A 340 -33.16 13.74 16.34
N ILE A 341 -33.74 14.54 17.23
CA ILE A 341 -34.01 15.95 17.04
C ILE A 341 -33.27 16.73 18.12
N GLY A 342 -32.54 17.78 17.73
CA GLY A 342 -31.86 18.62 18.70
C GLY A 342 -30.80 19.52 18.09
N ASP A 343 -30.10 20.24 18.95
CA ASP A 343 -28.95 21.04 18.56
C ASP A 343 -27.66 20.21 18.62
N PHE A 344 -27.16 19.82 17.45
CA PHE A 344 -25.98 18.96 17.32
C PHE A 344 -24.66 19.68 17.68
N THR A 345 -24.65 20.99 17.91
CA THR A 345 -23.44 21.66 18.45
C THR A 345 -23.06 21.12 19.85
N TYR A 346 -24.04 20.59 20.59
CA TYR A 346 -23.85 19.90 21.86
C TYR A 346 -23.42 18.44 21.72
N SER A 347 -23.35 17.90 20.50
CA SER A 347 -22.71 16.62 20.18
C SER A 347 -21.25 16.88 19.82
N HIS A 348 -20.33 16.23 20.54
CA HIS A 348 -18.91 16.49 20.43
C HIS A 348 -18.11 15.20 20.24
N PHE A 349 -17.47 15.07 19.09
CA PHE A 349 -16.49 14.04 18.80
C PHE A 349 -15.08 14.54 19.12
N ASN A 350 -14.35 13.83 19.97
CA ASN A 350 -12.94 14.13 20.21
C ASN A 350 -12.07 12.95 19.80
N TYR A 351 -11.02 13.25 19.05
CA TYR A 351 -9.96 12.31 18.74
C TYR A 351 -8.80 12.50 19.71
N ASP A 352 -8.53 11.46 20.51
CA ASP A 352 -7.37 11.46 21.38
C ASP A 352 -6.18 10.84 20.62
N LEU A 353 -5.03 11.51 20.67
CA LEU A 353 -3.79 11.18 19.97
C LEU A 353 -3.86 11.32 18.43
N ASN A 354 -2.67 11.37 17.81
CA ASN A 354 -2.55 11.31 16.36
C ASN A 354 -2.93 9.93 15.85
N ALA A 355 -3.67 9.88 14.74
CA ALA A 355 -3.96 8.64 14.04
C ALA A 355 -2.65 7.95 13.64
N LEU A 356 -2.55 6.64 13.92
CA LEU A 356 -1.43 5.83 13.51
C LEU A 356 -1.77 5.12 12.20
N TYR A 357 -0.89 5.26 11.22
CA TYR A 357 -0.96 4.57 9.94
C TYR A 357 -0.01 3.37 9.98
N ASP A 358 -0.54 2.20 9.67
CA ASP A 358 0.21 0.95 9.58
C ASP A 358 -0.12 0.25 8.27
N ARG A 359 0.76 -0.67 7.82
CA ARG A 359 0.53 -1.47 6.63
C ARG A 359 0.89 -2.92 6.91
N ASP A 360 -0.03 -3.82 6.58
CA ASP A 360 0.22 -5.26 6.64
C ASP A 360 -0.09 -5.92 5.29
N LYS A 361 0.68 -6.96 4.94
CA LYS A 361 0.45 -7.74 3.73
C LYS A 361 -0.18 -9.07 4.12
N ASP A 362 -1.40 -9.30 3.66
CA ASP A 362 -1.98 -10.64 3.73
C ASP A 362 -1.35 -11.52 2.64
N VAL A 363 -0.38 -12.33 3.06
CA VAL A 363 0.40 -13.23 2.20
C VAL A 363 -0.49 -14.27 1.49
N LYS A 364 -1.68 -14.58 2.02
CA LYS A 364 -2.59 -15.56 1.41
C LYS A 364 -3.45 -14.96 0.30
N THR A 365 -3.87 -13.71 0.46
CA THR A 365 -4.79 -13.04 -0.49
C THR A 365 -4.07 -12.12 -1.46
N GLY A 366 -2.81 -11.73 -1.19
CA GLY A 366 -2.07 -10.76 -2.00
C GLY A 366 -2.64 -9.34 -1.90
N ILE A 367 -3.39 -9.06 -0.82
CA ILE A 367 -3.97 -7.76 -0.53
C ILE A 367 -3.08 -7.06 0.49
N GLU A 368 -2.62 -5.86 0.15
CA GLU A 368 -1.98 -4.92 1.06
C GLU A 368 -3.10 -4.20 1.84
N GLN A 369 -3.06 -4.31 3.17
CA GLN A 369 -4.00 -3.67 4.07
C GLN A 369 -3.36 -2.43 4.67
N PHE A 370 -3.91 -1.27 4.34
CA PHE A 370 -3.60 -0.02 5.03
C PHE A 370 -4.52 0.10 6.25
N VAL A 371 -3.92 0.30 7.41
CA VAL A 371 -4.64 0.33 8.68
C VAL A 371 -4.50 1.71 9.31
N VAL A 372 -5.63 2.36 9.57
CA VAL A 372 -5.67 3.54 10.43
C VAL A 372 -6.14 3.12 11.81
N THR A 373 -5.30 3.33 12.80
CA THR A 373 -5.65 3.22 14.20
C THR A 373 -5.90 4.62 14.75
N ALA A 374 -7.09 4.85 15.29
CA ALA A 374 -7.44 6.11 15.95
C ALA A 374 -8.16 5.82 17.27
N TRP A 375 -8.20 6.82 18.15
CA TRP A 375 -8.99 6.79 19.38
C TRP A 375 -10.03 7.89 19.27
N LEU A 376 -11.30 7.50 19.39
CA LEU A 376 -12.43 8.42 19.29
C LEU A 376 -13.28 8.27 20.54
N ASP A 377 -13.74 9.38 21.07
CA ASP A 377 -14.86 9.40 22.02
C ASP A 377 -15.90 10.41 21.55
N HIS A 378 -17.16 10.09 21.80
CA HIS A 378 -18.29 10.97 21.50
C HIS A 378 -19.01 11.28 22.81
N GLN A 379 -19.16 12.56 23.11
CA GLN A 379 -19.86 13.04 24.29
C GLN A 379 -21.00 13.96 23.90
N ILE A 380 -22.13 13.79 24.58
CA ILE A 380 -23.28 14.69 24.51
C ILE A 380 -23.14 15.65 25.68
N LYS A 381 -22.79 16.92 25.39
CA LYS A 381 -22.49 17.95 26.39
C LYS A 381 -23.71 18.26 27.27
N LEU A 382 -24.89 18.36 26.64
CA LEU A 382 -26.19 18.58 27.26
C LEU A 382 -27.20 17.63 26.63
N LYS A 383 -27.83 16.78 27.43
CA LYS A 383 -28.86 15.83 26.97
C LYS A 383 -30.20 16.54 26.77
N SER A 384 -30.46 17.60 27.54
CA SER A 384 -31.65 18.44 27.41
C SER A 384 -31.80 19.07 26.02
N ALA A 385 -30.69 19.25 25.29
CA ALA A 385 -30.66 19.76 23.92
C ALA A 385 -31.16 18.77 22.85
N PHE A 386 -31.46 17.53 23.23
CA PHE A 386 -31.89 16.47 22.30
C PHE A 386 -33.20 15.80 22.74
N ARG A 387 -33.91 15.24 21.76
CA ARG A 387 -35.09 14.38 21.91
C ARG A 387 -35.04 13.25 20.89
N ILE A 388 -35.49 12.06 21.28
CA ILE A 388 -35.65 10.92 20.37
C ILE A 388 -37.13 10.73 20.09
N ALA A 389 -37.52 10.76 18.81
CA ALA A 389 -38.91 10.51 18.42
C ALA A 389 -39.14 9.01 18.25
N LYS A 390 -40.00 8.42 19.08
CA LYS A 390 -40.42 7.02 18.98
C LYS A 390 -41.87 6.89 18.58
N VAL A 391 -42.19 5.80 17.87
CA VAL A 391 -43.58 5.43 17.60
C VAL A 391 -44.05 4.56 18.75
N THR A 392 -45.15 4.96 19.40
CA THR A 392 -45.89 4.05 20.28
C THR A 392 -46.51 2.98 19.37
N LYS A 393 -46.02 1.74 19.44
CA LYS A 393 -46.72 0.64 18.78
C LYS A 393 -48.11 0.51 19.44
N PRO A 394 -49.20 0.44 18.65
CA PRO A 394 -50.53 0.21 19.19
C PRO A 394 -50.65 -1.14 19.89
#